data_AF-A0A6M1YMI0-F1
#
_entry.id   AF-A0A6M1YMI0-F1
#
_cell.length_a   1.000
_cell.length_b   1.000
_cell.length_c   1.000
_cell.angle_alpha   90.00
_cell.angle_beta   90.00
_cell.angle_gamma   90.00
#
_symmetry.space_group_name_H-M   'P 1'
#
loop_
_entity.id
_entity.type
_entity.pdbx_description
1 polymer ?
#
loop_
_entity_poly.entity_id
_entity_poly.type
_entity_poly.pdbx_seq_one_letter_code
_entity_poly.pdbx_strand_id
1 'polypeptide(L)'
;MSSFDKAAIENLQDLCKIKLTQTEQENFLKDLKKIIDYIETLDEVDTKNVETCNYVLADFQKNVFRKDEIKKPMDREKFLSNAPDKIASMIKVPVIISKN
;
A
#
# COMPACT_ATOMS: atom_id res chain seq x y z
N MET A 1 13.52 -10.08 -18.56
CA MET A 1 13.03 -9.14 -17.53
C MET A 1 12.03 -8.20 -18.17
N SER A 2 10.90 -7.96 -17.49
CA SER A 2 9.77 -7.20 -18.06
C SER A 2 10.21 -5.78 -18.40
N SER A 3 9.97 -5.36 -19.64
CA SER A 3 10.09 -3.96 -20.02
C SER A 3 9.07 -3.17 -19.20
N PHE A 4 9.54 -2.40 -18.23
CA PHE A 4 8.67 -1.50 -17.47
C PHE A 4 8.26 -0.35 -18.39
N ASP A 5 7.01 -0.32 -18.82
CA ASP A 5 6.49 0.56 -19.86
C ASP A 5 5.34 1.44 -19.35
N LYS A 6 4.71 2.20 -20.25
CA LYS A 6 3.61 3.09 -19.88
C LYS A 6 2.40 2.33 -19.32
N ALA A 7 2.11 1.13 -19.85
CA ALA A 7 1.02 0.30 -19.34
C ALA A 7 1.29 -0.15 -17.90
N ALA A 8 2.56 -0.42 -17.54
CA ALA A 8 2.93 -0.71 -16.15
C ALA A 8 2.64 0.47 -15.20
N ILE A 9 2.90 1.71 -15.63
CA ILE A 9 2.56 2.92 -14.86
C ILE A 9 1.05 3.12 -14.73
N GLU A 10 0.28 2.88 -15.78
CA GLU A 10 -1.19 2.95 -15.73
C GLU A 10 -1.77 1.92 -14.75
N ASN A 11 -1.28 0.68 -14.79
CA ASN A 11 -1.66 -0.34 -13.81
C ASN A 11 -1.27 0.05 -12.38
N LEU A 12 -0.07 0.63 -12.19
CA LEU A 12 0.39 1.03 -10.87
C LEU A 12 -0.42 2.19 -10.28
N GLN A 13 -0.83 3.16 -11.11
CA GLN A 13 -1.73 4.25 -10.70
C GLN A 13 -3.04 3.69 -10.13
N ASP A 14 -3.57 2.66 -10.78
CA ASP A 14 -4.83 2.04 -10.37
C ASP A 14 -4.70 1.20 -9.10
N LEU A 15 -3.57 0.52 -8.90
CA LEU A 15 -3.28 -0.21 -7.67
C LEU A 15 -3.07 0.74 -6.47
N CYS A 16 -2.31 1.82 -6.68
CA CYS A 16 -2.00 2.79 -5.62
C CYS A 16 -3.09 3.85 -5.41
N LYS A 17 -4.08 3.92 -6.31
CA LYS A 17 -5.12 4.98 -6.35
C LYS A 17 -4.53 6.39 -6.44
N ILE A 18 -3.43 6.53 -7.17
CA ILE A 18 -2.75 7.82 -7.42
C ILE A 18 -2.92 8.14 -8.89
N LYS A 19 -3.58 9.27 -9.20
CA LYS A 19 -3.71 9.75 -10.58
C LYS A 19 -2.50 10.63 -10.93
N LEU A 20 -1.86 10.34 -12.05
CA LEU A 20 -0.75 11.12 -12.59
C LEU A 20 -1.18 11.76 -13.92
N THR A 21 -0.73 13.00 -14.14
CA THR A 21 -0.79 13.65 -15.44
C THR A 21 0.15 12.96 -16.44
N GLN A 22 -0.02 13.20 -17.75
CA GLN A 22 0.84 12.58 -18.76
C GLN A 22 2.32 12.93 -18.57
N THR A 23 2.62 14.20 -18.25
CA THR A 23 3.99 14.64 -17.98
C THR A 23 4.58 13.97 -16.74
N GLU A 24 3.78 13.81 -15.68
CA GLU A 24 4.21 13.08 -14.49
C GLU A 24 4.46 11.60 -14.81
N GLN A 25 3.60 10.95 -15.61
CA GLN A 25 3.80 9.56 -16.01
C GLN A 25 5.13 9.35 -16.73
N GLU A 26 5.49 10.24 -17.65
CA GLU A 26 6.77 10.16 -18.39
C GLU A 26 7.97 10.30 -17.46
N ASN A 27 7.92 11.28 -16.55
CA ASN A 27 8.99 11.50 -15.56
C ASN A 27 9.09 10.32 -14.58
N PHE A 28 7.97 9.86 -14.03
CA PHE A 28 7.91 8.71 -13.13
C PHE A 28 8.40 7.44 -13.80
N LEU A 29 8.07 7.22 -15.08
CA LEU A 29 8.57 6.07 -15.83
C LEU A 29 10.10 6.07 -15.91
N LYS A 30 10.70 7.24 -16.19
CA LYS A 30 12.15 7.39 -16.26
C LYS A 30 12.83 7.16 -14.91
N ASP A 31 12.27 7.74 -13.85
CA ASP A 31 12.89 7.65 -12.53
C ASP A 31 12.70 6.28 -11.90
N LEU A 32 11.53 5.65 -12.07
CA LEU A 32 11.28 4.29 -11.59
C LEU A 32 12.15 3.26 -12.32
N LYS A 33 12.42 3.44 -13.62
CA LYS A 33 13.42 2.62 -14.34
C LYS A 33 14.78 2.68 -13.66
N LYS A 34 15.31 3.87 -13.39
CA LYS A 34 16.61 4.01 -12.69
C LYS A 34 16.62 3.33 -11.32
N ILE A 35 15.50 3.40 -10.59
CA ILE A 35 15.38 2.77 -9.27
C ILE A 35 15.39 1.24 -9.41
N ILE A 36 14.65 0.69 -10.38
CA ILE A 36 14.63 -0.76 -10.65
C ILE A 36 16.01 -1.22 -11.10
N ASP A 37 16.64 -0.52 -12.05
CA ASP A 37 17.99 -0.82 -12.54
C ASP A 37 19.01 -0.80 -11.39
N TYR A 38 18.84 0.10 -10.41
CA TYR A 38 19.68 0.11 -9.21
C TYR A 38 19.40 -1.08 -8.27
N ILE A 39 18.14 -1.47 -8.10
CA ILE A 39 17.75 -2.63 -7.29
C ILE A 39 18.28 -3.94 -7.90
N GLU A 40 18.39 -4.03 -9.23
CA GLU A 40 18.97 -5.19 -9.93
C GLU A 40 20.43 -5.47 -9.50
N THR A 41 21.15 -4.49 -8.94
CA THR A 41 22.49 -4.73 -8.36
C THR A 41 22.46 -5.73 -7.19
N LEU A 42 21.31 -5.94 -6.56
CA LEU A 42 21.14 -6.95 -5.50
C LEU A 42 21.18 -8.38 -6.05
N ASP A 43 20.93 -8.60 -7.35
CA ASP A 43 20.99 -9.93 -7.98
C ASP A 43 22.42 -10.48 -8.06
N GLU A 44 23.44 -9.63 -7.87
CA GLU A 44 24.85 -10.03 -7.79
C GLU A 44 25.17 -10.82 -6.51
N VAL A 45 24.29 -10.77 -5.50
CA VAL A 45 24.48 -11.41 -4.20
C VAL A 45 23.75 -12.75 -4.14
N ASP A 46 24.49 -13.86 -3.94
CA ASP A 46 23.88 -15.20 -3.81
C ASP A 46 23.12 -15.36 -2.49
N THR A 47 21.81 -15.57 -2.59
CA THR A 47 20.89 -15.74 -1.47
C THR A 47 20.24 -17.13 -1.41
N LYS A 48 20.68 -18.11 -2.23
CA LYS A 48 20.03 -19.44 -2.35
C LYS A 48 19.84 -20.19 -1.03
N ASN A 49 20.75 -20.00 -0.07
CA ASN A 49 20.73 -20.69 1.23
C ASN A 49 20.51 -19.73 2.40
N VAL A 50 20.00 -18.53 2.14
CA VAL A 50 19.72 -17.51 3.16
C VAL A 50 18.22 -17.46 3.40
N GLU A 51 17.79 -17.67 4.64
CA GLU A 51 16.39 -17.52 5.03
C GLU A 51 15.95 -16.05 4.95
N THR A 52 14.70 -15.82 4.56
CA THR A 52 14.12 -14.47 4.49
C THR A 52 13.98 -13.86 5.89
N CYS A 53 14.50 -12.64 6.09
CA CYS A 53 14.35 -11.93 7.35
C CYS A 53 13.01 -11.17 7.42
N ASN A 54 11.94 -11.84 7.86
CA ASN A 54 10.62 -11.22 8.04
C ASN A 54 10.53 -10.31 9.28
N TYR A 55 11.25 -10.67 10.34
CA TYR A 55 11.30 -9.92 11.60
C TYR A 55 12.74 -9.90 12.11
N VAL A 56 13.21 -8.72 12.51
CA VAL A 56 14.58 -8.54 13.02
C VAL A 56 14.72 -9.13 14.44
N LEU A 57 13.69 -9.01 15.27
CA LEU A 57 13.69 -9.53 16.63
C LEU A 57 13.05 -10.91 16.66
N ALA A 58 13.82 -11.91 17.10
CA ALA A 58 13.40 -13.31 17.20
C ALA A 58 12.13 -13.48 18.07
N ASP A 59 11.94 -12.62 19.08
CA ASP A 59 10.76 -12.64 19.95
C ASP A 59 9.42 -12.36 19.25
N PHE A 60 9.43 -11.77 18.05
CA PHE A 60 8.23 -11.55 17.25
C PHE A 60 7.87 -12.74 16.34
N GLN A 61 8.69 -13.79 16.30
CA GLN A 61 8.40 -15.04 15.58
C GLN A 61 7.50 -15.99 16.38
N LYS A 62 6.72 -15.48 17.33
CA LYS A 62 5.73 -16.24 18.10
C LYS A 62 4.37 -15.59 18.00
N ASN A 63 3.33 -16.40 18.09
CA ASN A 63 1.96 -15.90 18.04
C ASN A 63 1.69 -14.99 19.25
N VAL A 64 1.37 -13.71 18.97
CA VAL A 64 0.94 -12.74 19.99
C VAL A 64 -0.58 -12.69 20.02
N PHE A 65 -1.19 -13.41 20.95
CA PHE A 65 -2.63 -13.45 21.09
C PHE A 65 -3.16 -12.29 21.94
N ARG A 66 -4.26 -11.69 21.48
CA ARG A 66 -5.06 -10.76 22.28
C ARG A 66 -6.09 -11.55 23.10
N LYS A 67 -6.21 -11.26 24.39
CA LYS A 67 -7.29 -11.81 25.24
C LYS A 67 -8.66 -11.41 24.69
N ASP A 68 -9.62 -12.33 24.75
CA ASP A 68 -10.99 -12.08 24.34
C ASP A 68 -11.79 -11.37 25.44
N GLU A 69 -11.52 -10.08 25.59
CA GLU A 69 -12.16 -9.22 26.59
C GLU A 69 -12.86 -8.04 25.89
N ILE A 70 -14.07 -7.70 26.37
CA ILE A 70 -14.84 -6.55 25.87
C ILE A 70 -14.15 -5.26 26.32
N LYS A 71 -13.90 -4.37 25.36
CA LYS A 71 -13.40 -3.00 25.62
C LYS A 71 -14.46 -1.98 25.30
N LYS A 72 -14.47 -0.87 26.04
CA LYS A 72 -15.35 0.27 25.75
C LYS A 72 -15.00 0.84 24.37
N PRO A 73 -15.96 0.97 23.43
CA PRO A 73 -15.71 1.58 22.13
C PRO A 73 -15.40 3.07 22.29
N MET A 74 -14.73 3.64 21.29
CA MET A 74 -14.51 5.08 21.21
C MET A 74 -15.85 5.82 21.13
N ASP A 75 -15.92 7.00 21.75
CA ASP A 75 -17.08 7.89 21.60
C ASP A 75 -17.33 8.23 20.13
N ARG A 76 -18.60 8.24 19.72
CA ARG A 76 -18.99 8.38 18.30
C ARG A 76 -18.62 9.76 17.75
N GLU A 77 -18.80 10.82 18.53
CA GLU A 77 -18.47 12.18 18.08
C GLU A 77 -16.96 12.32 17.88
N LYS A 78 -16.19 11.75 18.80
CA LYS A 78 -14.72 11.69 18.68
C LYS A 78 -14.27 10.85 17.49
N PHE A 79 -14.90 9.70 17.24
CA PHE A 79 -14.58 8.85 16.08
C PHE A 79 -14.84 9.59 14.76
N LEU A 80 -15.94 10.33 14.69
CA LEU A 80 -16.32 11.06 13.48
C LEU A 80 -15.62 12.42 13.35
N SER A 81 -14.86 12.91 14.34
CA SER A 81 -14.35 14.28 14.33
C SER A 81 -13.55 14.62 13.06
N ASN A 82 -12.77 13.67 12.57
CA ASN A 82 -11.87 13.83 11.42
C ASN A 82 -12.44 13.28 10.10
N ALA A 83 -13.69 12.80 10.09
CA ALA A 83 -14.29 12.31 8.85
C ALA A 83 -14.54 13.47 7.87
N PRO A 84 -14.09 13.37 6.59
CA PRO A 84 -14.23 14.45 5.60
C PRO A 84 -15.68 14.85 5.32
N ASP A 85 -16.60 13.88 5.31
CA ASP A 85 -18.05 14.10 5.16
C ASP A 85 -18.81 13.11 6.05
N LYS A 86 -19.97 13.53 6.54
CA LYS A 86 -20.76 12.82 7.56
C LYS A 86 -22.24 12.92 7.21
N ILE A 87 -22.96 11.82 7.36
CA ILE A 87 -24.43 11.80 7.27
C ILE A 87 -24.99 11.10 8.51
N ALA A 88 -25.78 11.85 9.30
CA ALA A 88 -26.22 11.43 10.63
C ALA A 88 -25.04 10.91 11.48
N SER A 89 -25.02 9.60 11.77
CA SER A 89 -24.00 8.93 12.59
C SER A 89 -23.00 8.10 11.77
N MET A 90 -22.81 8.41 10.48
CA MET A 90 -22.00 7.62 9.55
C MET A 90 -21.01 8.50 8.76
N ILE A 91 -19.92 7.88 8.29
CA ILE A 91 -19.00 8.50 7.33
C ILE A 91 -19.68 8.43 5.95
N LYS A 92 -19.80 9.58 5.28
CA LYS A 92 -20.38 9.65 3.95
C LYS A 92 -19.29 9.49 2.90
N VAL A 93 -19.52 8.58 1.94
CA VAL A 93 -18.63 8.33 0.80
C VAL A 93 -19.44 8.37 -0.50
N PRO A 94 -18.81 8.66 -1.66
CA PRO A 94 -19.46 8.49 -2.95
C PRO A 94 -19.91 7.04 -3.14
N VAL A 95 -21.09 6.85 -3.76
CA VAL A 95 -21.61 5.51 -4.05
C VAL A 95 -20.79 4.89 -5.17
N ILE A 96 -20.14 3.76 -4.90
CA ILE A 96 -19.35 2.98 -5.86
C ILE A 96 -20.14 1.73 -6.27
N ILE A 97 -21.35 1.92 -6.80
CA ILE A 97 -22.08 0.83 -7.48
C ILE A 97 -21.93 1.11 -8.98
N SER A 98 -21.02 0.39 -9.61
CA SER A 98 -20.99 0.28 -11.07
C SER A 98 -22.21 -0.52 -11.51
N LYS A 99 -23.15 0.10 -12.23
CA LYS A 99 -24.02 -0.65 -13.15
C LYS A 99 -23.08 -1.30 -14.17
N ASN A 100 -23.00 -2.62 -14.15
CA ASN A 100 -22.47 -3.39 -15.27
C ASN A 100 -23.26 -3.05 -16.55
#